data_AF-A0A0B2UL40-F1
#
_entry.id   AF-A0A0B2UL40-F1
#
_cell.length_a   1.000
_cell.length_b   1.000
_cell.length_c   1.000
_cell.angle_alpha   90.00
_cell.angle_beta   90.00
_cell.angle_gamma   90.00
#
_symmetry.space_group_name_H-M   'P 1'
#
loop_
_entity.id
_entity.type
_entity.pdbx_description
1 polymer ?
#
loop_
_entity_poly.entity_id
_entity_poly.type
_entity_poly.pdbx_seq_one_letter_code
_entity_poly.pdbx_strand_id
1 'polypeptide(L)'
;MASKRYFQMLTEILKGVLLLLCVYGASDYSQTKENIDLSNRIIGGNHVYLTYISLYMTIITLFLSYLVKHFGFSSIKSIYRDALAITLPIEALVTSVFWTLNAIDPTLLKDKDLYSAGIRTPLISELSIHLVPMVLLLADQFGTEIKHKNHHYHALIIIPLVYLFIIHYVYWANSYWIYPFLGSIPAVMRIGLTLIFIVVILIYYNLFQVISRLVAKSNPEHSKNTHTKHSKYSKNK
;
A
#
# COMPACT_ATOMS: atom_id res chain seq x y z
N MET A 1 7.48 34.20 8.32
CA MET A 1 6.54 33.68 7.30
C MET A 1 7.24 32.95 6.13
N ALA A 2 8.37 33.46 5.61
CA ALA A 2 9.09 32.81 4.50
C ALA A 2 9.53 31.37 4.82
N SER A 3 10.15 31.12 5.98
CA SER A 3 10.61 29.78 6.41
C SER A 3 9.50 28.70 6.39
N LYS A 4 8.27 29.03 6.82
CA LYS A 4 7.13 28.10 6.81
C LYS A 4 6.70 27.73 5.38
N ARG A 5 6.74 28.68 4.44
CA ARG A 5 6.44 28.43 3.02
C ARG A 5 7.51 27.56 2.36
N TYR A 6 8.79 27.79 2.65
CA TYR A 6 9.88 26.94 2.17
C TYR A 6 9.75 25.50 2.68
N PHE A 7 9.45 25.32 3.96
CA PHE A 7 9.26 23.99 4.53
C PHE A 7 8.09 23.22 3.88
N GLN A 8 6.97 23.90 3.63
CA GLN A 8 5.83 23.32 2.91
C GLN A 8 6.22 22.93 1.48
N MET A 9 6.88 23.82 0.74
CA MET A 9 7.34 23.54 -0.62
C MET A 9 8.28 22.33 -0.67
N LEU A 10 9.26 22.25 0.24
CA LEU A 10 10.18 21.12 0.32
C LEU A 10 9.46 19.80 0.61
N THR A 11 8.46 19.84 1.48
CA THR A 11 7.65 18.66 1.81
C THR A 11 6.88 18.15 0.58
N GLU A 12 6.31 19.06 -0.22
CA GLU A 12 5.58 18.67 -1.43
C GLU A 12 6.53 18.18 -2.54
N ILE A 13 7.70 18.79 -2.69
CA ILE A 13 8.74 18.30 -3.62
C ILE A 13 9.17 16.88 -3.21
N LEU A 14 9.43 16.65 -1.92
CA LEU A 14 9.83 15.34 -1.41
C LEU A 14 8.77 14.28 -1.69
N LYS A 15 7.48 14.59 -1.45
CA LYS A 15 6.37 13.68 -1.81
C LYS A 15 6.33 13.37 -3.30
N GLY A 16 6.55 14.38 -4.14
CA GLY A 16 6.62 14.20 -5.60
C GLY A 16 7.75 13.26 -6.01
N VAL A 17 8.95 13.45 -5.46
CA VAL A 17 10.11 12.57 -5.71
C VAL A 17 9.84 11.14 -5.23
N LEU A 18 9.28 10.96 -4.03
CA LEU A 18 8.93 9.65 -3.50
C LEU A 18 7.83 8.97 -4.34
N LEU A 19 6.86 9.72 -4.86
CA LEU A 19 5.84 9.17 -5.78
C LEU A 19 6.47 8.71 -7.10
N LEU A 20 7.45 9.47 -7.63
CA LEU A 20 8.22 9.03 -8.79
C LEU A 20 9.02 7.76 -8.50
N LEU A 21 9.52 7.56 -7.27
CA LEU A 21 10.13 6.30 -6.86
C LEU A 21 9.11 5.15 -6.85
N CYS A 22 7.88 5.36 -6.42
CA CYS A 22 6.82 4.34 -6.55
C CYS A 22 6.58 3.97 -8.02
N VAL A 23 6.53 4.97 -8.93
CA VAL A 23 6.37 4.72 -10.37
C VAL A 23 7.59 3.98 -10.95
N TYR A 24 8.80 4.34 -10.53
CA TYR A 24 10.02 3.62 -10.87
C TYR A 24 9.95 2.16 -10.41
N GLY A 25 9.58 1.91 -9.15
CA GLY A 25 9.39 0.56 -8.60
C GLY A 25 8.32 -0.26 -9.34
N ALA A 26 7.29 0.41 -9.86
CA ALA A 26 6.24 -0.22 -10.64
C ALA A 26 6.65 -0.57 -12.08
N SER A 27 7.83 -0.11 -12.53
CA SER A 27 8.35 -0.31 -13.88
C SER A 27 9.43 -1.40 -13.93
N ASP A 28 9.62 -1.98 -15.11
CA ASP A 28 10.69 -2.95 -15.37
C ASP A 28 12.09 -2.37 -15.14
N TYR A 29 12.27 -1.04 -15.26
CA TYR A 29 13.54 -0.37 -14.98
C TYR A 29 14.04 -0.52 -13.54
N SER A 30 13.17 -0.92 -12.61
CA SER A 30 13.56 -1.23 -11.23
C SER A 30 14.17 -2.62 -11.06
N GLN A 31 14.03 -3.50 -12.06
CA GLN A 31 14.43 -4.90 -11.98
C GLN A 31 15.70 -5.19 -12.78
N THR A 32 16.39 -6.27 -12.43
CA THR A 32 17.47 -6.81 -13.27
C THR A 32 16.89 -7.48 -14.51
N LYS A 33 17.68 -7.58 -15.58
CA LYS A 33 17.24 -8.21 -16.83
C LYS A 33 16.78 -9.66 -16.60
N GLU A 34 17.48 -10.38 -15.76
CA GLU A 34 17.19 -11.78 -15.43
C GLU A 34 15.87 -11.92 -14.67
N ASN A 35 15.55 -10.98 -13.77
CA ASN A 35 14.26 -10.95 -13.09
C ASN A 35 13.12 -10.63 -14.06
N ILE A 36 13.33 -9.72 -15.01
CA ILE A 36 12.36 -9.40 -16.06
C ILE A 36 12.12 -10.62 -16.95
N ASP A 37 13.18 -11.28 -17.40
CA ASP A 37 13.10 -12.48 -18.24
C ASP A 37 12.39 -13.63 -17.51
N LEU A 38 12.62 -13.79 -16.20
CA LEU A 38 11.90 -14.76 -15.36
C LEU A 38 10.42 -14.39 -15.23
N SER A 39 10.12 -13.13 -14.91
CA SER A 39 8.75 -12.61 -14.80
C SER A 39 7.96 -12.82 -16.09
N ASN A 40 8.55 -12.52 -17.25
CA ASN A 40 7.89 -12.63 -18.55
C ASN A 40 7.50 -14.07 -18.93
N ARG A 41 8.03 -15.09 -18.22
CA ARG A 41 7.64 -16.49 -18.40
C ARG A 41 6.41 -16.87 -17.59
N ILE A 42 6.02 -16.06 -16.60
CA ILE A 42 4.88 -16.30 -15.72
C ILE A 42 3.66 -15.60 -16.30
N ILE A 43 2.50 -16.27 -16.30
CA ILE A 43 1.24 -15.62 -16.69
C ILE A 43 0.99 -14.34 -15.87
N GLY A 44 0.83 -13.20 -16.56
CA GLY A 44 0.63 -11.89 -15.94
C GLY A 44 1.90 -11.22 -15.38
N GLY A 45 3.06 -11.88 -15.45
CA GLY A 45 4.37 -11.32 -15.10
C GLY A 45 4.44 -10.71 -13.69
N ASN A 46 5.14 -9.60 -13.55
CA ASN A 46 5.29 -8.89 -12.26
C ASN A 46 3.95 -8.39 -11.71
N HIS A 47 2.92 -8.23 -12.55
CA HIS A 47 1.65 -7.66 -12.16
C HIS A 47 0.77 -8.60 -11.31
N VAL A 48 1.11 -9.89 -11.20
CA VAL A 48 0.36 -10.84 -10.34
C VAL A 48 0.85 -10.83 -8.89
N TYR A 49 1.98 -10.21 -8.59
CA TYR A 49 2.47 -10.11 -7.23
C TYR A 49 1.62 -9.12 -6.43
N LEU A 50 1.24 -9.49 -5.20
CA LEU A 50 0.43 -8.64 -4.31
C LEU A 50 1.08 -7.27 -4.10
N THR A 51 2.41 -7.27 -4.06
CA THR A 51 3.24 -6.06 -3.97
C THR A 51 3.00 -5.08 -5.11
N TYR A 52 2.93 -5.55 -6.36
CA TYR A 52 2.68 -4.66 -7.50
C TYR A 52 1.22 -4.20 -7.50
N ILE A 53 0.29 -5.08 -7.12
CA ILE A 53 -1.13 -4.71 -6.96
C ILE A 53 -1.29 -3.61 -5.89
N SER A 54 -0.66 -3.76 -4.73
CA SER A 54 -0.70 -2.75 -3.65
C SER A 54 0.00 -1.46 -4.06
N LEU A 55 1.10 -1.55 -4.81
CA LEU A 55 1.81 -0.39 -5.38
C LEU A 55 0.92 0.39 -6.36
N TYR A 56 0.17 -0.28 -7.24
CA TYR A 56 -0.80 0.39 -8.12
C TYR A 56 -1.91 1.06 -7.32
N MET A 57 -2.45 0.38 -6.30
CA MET A 57 -3.43 0.97 -5.40
C MET A 57 -2.86 2.20 -4.69
N THR A 58 -1.58 2.17 -4.28
CA THR A 58 -0.87 3.29 -3.66
C THR A 58 -0.76 4.48 -4.61
N ILE A 59 -0.29 4.26 -5.84
CA ILE A 59 -0.16 5.32 -6.87
C ILE A 59 -1.53 5.95 -7.15
N ILE A 60 -2.59 5.15 -7.33
CA ILE A 60 -3.95 5.63 -7.54
C ILE A 60 -4.44 6.44 -6.32
N THR A 61 -4.22 5.92 -5.11
CA THR A 61 -4.65 6.59 -3.86
C THR A 61 -3.97 7.96 -3.71
N LEU A 62 -2.67 8.04 -3.96
CA LEU A 62 -1.89 9.28 -3.88
C LEU A 62 -2.29 10.27 -4.99
N PHE A 63 -2.56 9.77 -6.20
CA PHE A 63 -3.09 10.60 -7.28
C PHE A 63 -4.45 11.20 -6.91
N LEU A 64 -5.39 10.40 -6.40
CA LEU A 64 -6.69 10.88 -5.90
C LEU A 64 -6.52 11.89 -4.76
N SER A 65 -5.57 11.66 -3.85
CA SER A 65 -5.24 12.61 -2.79
C SER A 65 -4.81 13.95 -3.36
N TYR A 66 -3.93 13.94 -4.37
CA TYR A 66 -3.43 15.15 -5.00
C TYR A 66 -4.56 15.95 -5.67
N LEU A 67 -5.46 15.27 -6.39
CA LEU A 67 -6.65 15.88 -6.99
C LEU A 67 -7.58 16.52 -5.94
N VAL A 68 -7.79 15.87 -4.80
CA VAL A 68 -8.63 16.40 -3.72
C VAL A 68 -7.98 17.57 -3.00
N LYS A 69 -6.71 17.45 -2.63
CA LYS A 69 -6.00 18.39 -1.75
C LYS A 69 -5.49 19.63 -2.47
N HIS A 70 -5.10 19.52 -3.75
CA HIS A 70 -4.50 20.62 -4.51
C HIS A 70 -5.40 21.19 -5.61
N PHE A 71 -6.22 20.36 -6.25
CA PHE A 71 -7.13 20.80 -7.33
C PHE A 71 -8.57 21.02 -6.85
N GLY A 72 -8.88 20.72 -5.58
CA GLY A 72 -10.19 21.00 -4.99
C GLY A 72 -11.33 20.11 -5.48
N PHE A 73 -11.02 18.93 -6.04
CA PHE A 73 -12.03 18.00 -6.57
C PHE A 73 -12.80 17.30 -5.44
N SER A 74 -13.72 18.03 -4.81
CA SER A 74 -14.47 17.55 -3.65
C SER A 74 -15.39 16.35 -3.94
N SER A 75 -15.83 16.16 -5.18
CA SER A 75 -16.71 15.05 -5.60
C SER A 75 -16.07 13.67 -5.42
N ILE A 76 -14.75 13.56 -5.56
CA ILE A 76 -14.01 12.29 -5.41
C ILE A 76 -13.44 12.09 -3.99
N LYS A 77 -13.73 13.00 -3.06
CA LYS A 77 -13.17 12.98 -1.70
C LYS A 77 -13.57 11.73 -0.91
N SER A 78 -14.78 11.22 -1.11
CA SER A 78 -15.22 9.96 -0.49
C SER A 78 -14.42 8.78 -1.04
N ILE A 79 -14.24 8.73 -2.36
CA ILE A 79 -13.49 7.67 -3.06
C ILE A 79 -12.04 7.66 -2.59
N TYR A 80 -11.38 8.82 -2.56
CA TYR A 80 -10.03 8.97 -2.01
C TYR A 80 -9.91 8.42 -0.58
N ARG A 81 -10.85 8.79 0.30
CA ARG A 81 -10.82 8.36 1.71
C ARG A 81 -10.99 6.85 1.86
N ASP A 82 -11.85 6.27 1.05
CA ASP A 82 -12.11 4.83 1.08
C ASP A 82 -10.91 4.07 0.47
N ALA A 83 -10.31 4.60 -0.61
CA ALA A 83 -9.06 4.08 -1.16
C ALA A 83 -7.93 4.11 -0.13
N LEU A 84 -7.71 5.25 0.54
CA LEU A 84 -6.70 5.36 1.61
C LEU A 84 -6.94 4.37 2.75
N ALA A 85 -8.20 4.22 3.17
CA ALA A 85 -8.61 3.32 4.25
C ALA A 85 -8.34 1.84 3.94
N ILE A 86 -8.36 1.45 2.67
CA ILE A 86 -8.14 0.08 2.21
C ILE A 86 -6.67 -0.16 1.84
N THR A 87 -6.08 0.75 1.06
CA THR A 87 -4.71 0.61 0.53
C THR A 87 -3.67 0.63 1.64
N LEU A 88 -3.77 1.55 2.61
CA LEU A 88 -2.73 1.69 3.63
C LEU A 88 -2.55 0.42 4.50
N PRO A 89 -3.61 -0.25 4.99
CA PRO A 89 -3.45 -1.55 5.66
C PRO A 89 -2.86 -2.66 4.78
N ILE A 90 -3.24 -2.73 3.50
CA ILE A 90 -2.67 -3.70 2.54
C ILE A 90 -1.17 -3.43 2.37
N GLU A 91 -0.79 -2.18 2.15
CA GLU A 91 0.60 -1.79 1.96
C GLU A 91 1.43 -2.09 3.23
N ALA A 92 0.90 -1.81 4.43
CA ALA A 92 1.54 -2.16 5.69
C ALA A 92 1.76 -3.67 5.85
N LEU A 93 0.80 -4.51 5.42
CA LEU A 93 0.97 -5.96 5.38
C LEU A 93 2.07 -6.36 4.40
N VAL A 94 2.06 -5.83 3.18
CA VAL A 94 3.08 -6.13 2.16
C VAL A 94 4.48 -5.75 2.66
N THR A 95 4.65 -4.53 3.17
CA THR A 95 5.91 -4.03 3.73
C THR A 95 6.41 -4.94 4.87
N SER A 96 5.55 -5.23 5.85
CA SER A 96 5.94 -6.02 7.03
C SER A 96 6.30 -7.46 6.67
N VAL A 97 5.50 -8.11 5.83
CA VAL A 97 5.77 -9.49 5.37
C VAL A 97 7.05 -9.54 4.55
N PHE A 98 7.24 -8.62 3.60
CA PHE A 98 8.44 -8.58 2.76
C PHE A 98 9.70 -8.45 3.61
N TRP A 99 9.79 -7.42 4.46
CA TRP A 99 11.00 -7.17 5.24
C TRP A 99 11.25 -8.25 6.28
N THR A 100 10.21 -8.85 6.85
CA THR A 100 10.36 -9.99 7.78
C THR A 100 10.94 -11.21 7.06
N LEU A 101 10.35 -11.62 5.94
CA LEU A 101 10.82 -12.79 5.21
C LEU A 101 12.20 -12.56 4.58
N ASN A 102 12.45 -11.38 3.99
CA ASN A 102 13.75 -11.03 3.44
C ASN A 102 14.85 -10.94 4.51
N ALA A 103 14.52 -10.59 5.76
CA ALA A 103 15.47 -10.60 6.87
C ALA A 103 15.78 -12.02 7.38
N ILE A 104 14.80 -12.93 7.34
CA ILE A 104 15.00 -14.33 7.73
C ILE A 104 15.79 -15.08 6.67
N ASP A 105 15.28 -15.08 5.43
CA ASP A 105 15.91 -15.71 4.28
C ASP A 105 15.33 -15.09 2.98
N PRO A 106 16.12 -14.30 2.23
CA PRO A 106 15.69 -13.71 0.96
C PRO A 106 15.20 -14.72 -0.08
N THR A 107 15.65 -15.97 -0.04
CA THR A 107 15.24 -17.02 -1.00
C THR A 107 13.80 -17.52 -0.76
N LEU A 108 13.17 -17.11 0.34
CA LEU A 108 11.73 -17.32 0.55
C LEU A 108 10.89 -16.48 -0.42
N LEU A 109 11.42 -15.34 -0.85
CA LEU A 109 10.75 -14.38 -1.73
C LEU A 109 11.36 -14.32 -3.13
N LYS A 110 12.65 -14.62 -3.27
CA LYS A 110 13.42 -14.46 -4.50
C LYS A 110 13.78 -15.82 -5.07
N ASP A 111 13.95 -15.87 -6.40
CA ASP A 111 14.40 -17.08 -7.08
C ASP A 111 15.77 -17.53 -6.52
N LYS A 112 15.85 -18.80 -6.11
CA LYS A 112 17.02 -19.34 -5.41
C LYS A 112 18.25 -19.43 -6.31
N ASP A 113 18.07 -19.73 -7.59
CA ASP A 113 19.17 -19.92 -8.53
C ASP A 113 19.77 -18.56 -8.91
N LEU A 114 18.92 -17.58 -9.23
CA LEU A 114 19.36 -16.20 -9.44
C LEU A 114 20.02 -15.64 -8.17
N TYR A 115 19.43 -15.94 -7.00
CA TYR A 115 19.98 -15.46 -5.74
C TYR A 115 21.36 -16.10 -5.46
N SER A 116 21.55 -17.38 -5.77
CA SER A 116 22.84 -18.06 -5.59
C SER A 116 23.90 -17.57 -6.60
N ALA A 117 23.48 -17.16 -7.79
CA ALA A 117 24.34 -16.56 -8.81
C ALA A 117 24.76 -15.10 -8.52
N GLY A 118 24.39 -14.55 -7.37
CA GLY A 118 24.71 -13.16 -6.99
C GLY A 118 23.83 -12.10 -7.66
N ILE A 119 22.78 -12.51 -8.38
CA ILE A 119 21.81 -11.59 -8.97
C ILE A 119 20.90 -11.08 -7.85
N ARG A 120 20.88 -9.75 -7.67
CA ARG A 120 20.17 -9.07 -6.59
C ARG A 120 19.40 -7.90 -7.17
N THR A 121 18.17 -7.73 -6.70
CA THR A 121 17.44 -6.48 -6.90
C THR A 121 18.16 -5.35 -6.15
N PRO A 122 18.46 -4.21 -6.79
CA PRO A 122 19.10 -3.08 -6.13
C PRO A 122 18.30 -2.60 -4.92
N LEU A 123 18.98 -2.19 -3.85
CA LEU A 123 18.31 -1.74 -2.62
C LEU A 123 17.32 -0.59 -2.87
N ILE A 124 17.66 0.34 -3.77
CA ILE A 124 16.75 1.43 -4.13
C ILE A 124 15.44 0.92 -4.73
N SER A 125 15.50 -0.14 -5.55
CA SER A 125 14.32 -0.79 -6.12
C SER A 125 13.50 -1.48 -5.03
N GLU A 126 14.15 -2.22 -4.13
CA GLU A 126 13.49 -2.86 -2.98
C GLU A 126 12.75 -1.84 -2.11
N LEU A 127 13.42 -0.72 -1.79
CA LEU A 127 12.81 0.36 -1.02
C LEU A 127 11.64 1.02 -1.76
N SER A 128 11.79 1.25 -3.06
CA SER A 128 10.78 1.88 -3.92
C SER A 128 9.51 1.04 -4.04
N ILE A 129 9.66 -0.29 -4.01
CA ILE A 129 8.56 -1.24 -4.15
C ILE A 129 7.92 -1.56 -2.79
N HIS A 130 8.72 -1.67 -1.71
CA HIS A 130 8.25 -2.25 -0.45
C HIS A 130 8.14 -1.28 0.72
N LEU A 131 8.84 -0.14 0.73
CA LEU A 131 8.86 0.78 1.89
C LEU A 131 8.33 2.17 1.56
N VAL A 132 8.80 2.78 0.47
CA VAL A 132 8.39 4.12 0.03
C VAL A 132 6.86 4.26 -0.11
N PRO A 133 6.13 3.28 -0.68
CA PRO A 133 4.67 3.37 -0.81
C PRO A 133 3.97 3.50 0.55
N MET A 134 4.38 2.69 1.54
CA MET A 134 3.84 2.72 2.90
C MET A 134 4.14 4.06 3.59
N VAL A 135 5.37 4.57 3.47
CA VAL A 135 5.77 5.87 4.03
C VAL A 135 4.95 7.00 3.42
N LEU A 136 4.71 6.98 2.11
CA LEU A 136 3.89 7.99 1.44
C LEU A 136 2.43 7.95 1.88
N LEU A 137 1.82 6.76 2.00
CA LEU A 137 0.44 6.65 2.46
C LEU A 137 0.30 7.08 3.93
N LEU A 138 1.28 6.76 4.78
CA LEU A 138 1.32 7.27 6.15
C LEU A 138 1.41 8.80 6.15
N ALA A 139 2.32 9.38 5.35
CA ALA A 139 2.44 10.81 5.19
C ALA A 139 1.13 11.46 4.69
N ASP A 140 0.44 10.81 3.76
CA ASP A 140 -0.81 11.29 3.19
C ASP A 140 -2.00 11.20 4.16
N GLN A 141 -1.99 10.19 5.03
CA GLN A 141 -2.95 10.05 6.11
C GLN A 141 -2.87 11.20 7.12
N PHE A 142 -1.71 11.85 7.30
CA PHE A 142 -1.64 13.08 8.10
C PHE A 142 -2.52 14.17 7.48
N GLY A 143 -3.65 14.47 8.13
CA GLY A 143 -4.66 15.41 7.65
C GLY A 143 -5.93 14.77 7.07
N THR A 144 -5.97 13.43 6.97
CA THR A 144 -7.15 12.67 6.56
C THR A 144 -7.56 11.69 7.65
N GLU A 145 -8.70 11.94 8.29
CA GLU A 145 -9.30 10.99 9.23
C GLU A 145 -9.82 9.74 8.49
N ILE A 146 -9.37 8.56 8.91
CA ILE A 146 -9.89 7.27 8.44
C ILE A 146 -11.11 6.93 9.30
N LYS A 147 -12.29 6.90 8.67
CA LYS A 147 -13.54 6.58 9.34
C LYS A 147 -13.87 5.11 9.21
N HIS A 148 -14.41 4.55 10.29
CA HIS A 148 -14.94 3.20 10.28
C HIS A 148 -16.12 3.09 9.30
N LYS A 149 -16.05 2.13 8.37
CA LYS A 149 -17.14 1.74 7.48
C LYS A 149 -17.08 0.23 7.23
N ASN A 150 -18.24 -0.42 7.16
CA ASN A 150 -18.34 -1.88 6.99
C ASN A 150 -17.71 -2.35 5.68
N HIS A 151 -17.86 -1.58 4.58
CA HIS A 151 -17.29 -1.97 3.29
C HIS A 151 -15.76 -1.97 3.27
N HIS A 152 -15.10 -1.25 4.18
CA HIS A 152 -13.64 -1.37 4.33
C HIS A 152 -13.27 -2.77 4.84
N TYR A 153 -13.98 -3.31 5.84
CA TYR A 153 -13.74 -4.67 6.32
C TYR A 153 -14.04 -5.71 5.24
N HIS A 154 -15.16 -5.55 4.52
CA HIS A 154 -15.49 -6.45 3.41
C HIS A 154 -14.37 -6.46 2.36
N ALA A 155 -13.87 -5.29 1.94
CA ALA A 155 -12.75 -5.21 1.00
C ALA A 155 -11.48 -5.88 1.55
N LEU A 156 -11.11 -5.59 2.81
CA LEU A 156 -9.90 -6.13 3.45
C LEU A 156 -9.96 -7.65 3.69
N ILE A 157 -11.16 -8.25 3.75
CA ILE A 157 -11.35 -9.70 3.82
C ILE A 157 -11.39 -10.32 2.43
N ILE A 158 -12.10 -9.70 1.48
CA ILE A 158 -12.30 -10.25 0.13
C ILE A 158 -10.99 -10.23 -0.67
N ILE A 159 -10.19 -9.15 -0.57
CA ILE A 159 -8.95 -9.02 -1.37
C ILE A 159 -7.98 -10.19 -1.12
N PRO A 160 -7.61 -10.55 0.13
CA PRO A 160 -6.73 -11.70 0.37
C PRO A 160 -7.33 -13.03 -0.06
N LEU A 161 -8.65 -13.21 0.05
CA LEU A 161 -9.33 -14.43 -0.42
C LEU A 161 -9.27 -14.56 -1.94
N VAL A 162 -9.59 -13.49 -2.66
CA VAL A 162 -9.46 -13.43 -4.12
C VAL A 162 -8.02 -13.66 -4.53
N TYR A 163 -7.06 -13.07 -3.80
CA TYR A 163 -5.65 -13.25 -4.08
C TYR A 163 -5.19 -14.69 -3.89
N LEU A 164 -5.71 -15.40 -2.87
CA LEU A 164 -5.46 -16.83 -2.68
C LEU A 164 -5.89 -17.66 -3.91
N PHE A 165 -7.01 -17.31 -4.55
CA PHE A 165 -7.42 -17.96 -5.80
C PHE A 165 -6.48 -17.61 -6.97
N ILE A 166 -6.09 -16.34 -7.10
CA ILE A 166 -5.17 -15.87 -8.15
C ILE A 166 -3.84 -16.64 -8.09
N ILE A 167 -3.22 -16.74 -6.91
CA ILE A 167 -1.91 -17.41 -6.80
C ILE A 167 -1.98 -18.92 -7.09
N HIS A 168 -3.11 -19.58 -6.76
CA HIS A 168 -3.33 -20.98 -7.13
C HIS A 168 -3.56 -21.16 -8.62
N TYR A 169 -4.30 -20.24 -9.26
CA TYR A 169 -4.48 -20.23 -10.70
C TYR A 169 -3.13 -20.03 -11.42
N VAL A 170 -2.30 -19.08 -10.97
CA VAL A 170 -0.96 -18.86 -11.53
C VAL A 170 -0.09 -20.11 -11.36
N TYR A 171 -0.12 -20.75 -10.19
CA TYR A 171 0.60 -22.03 -10.00
C TYR A 171 0.11 -23.11 -10.95
N TRP A 172 -1.20 -23.29 -11.08
CA TRP A 172 -1.78 -24.28 -11.99
C TRP A 172 -1.37 -24.06 -13.45
N ALA A 173 -1.31 -22.80 -13.90
CA ALA A 173 -0.94 -22.44 -15.27
C ALA A 173 0.57 -22.54 -15.56
N ASN A 174 1.44 -22.28 -14.56
CA ASN A 174 2.89 -22.16 -14.78
C ASN A 174 3.71 -23.26 -14.10
N SER A 175 3.09 -24.12 -13.29
CA SER A 175 3.76 -25.08 -12.40
C SER A 175 4.81 -24.43 -11.47
N TYR A 176 4.69 -23.12 -11.22
CA TYR A 176 5.63 -22.32 -10.46
C TYR A 176 4.88 -21.41 -9.48
N TRP A 177 5.38 -21.34 -8.24
CA TRP A 177 4.83 -20.45 -7.22
C TRP A 177 5.50 -19.08 -7.33
N ILE A 178 4.72 -18.03 -7.51
CA ILE A 178 5.24 -16.65 -7.51
C ILE A 178 5.96 -16.28 -6.21
N TYR A 179 5.63 -16.96 -5.10
CA TYR A 179 6.38 -16.88 -3.87
C TYR A 179 6.95 -18.25 -3.53
N PRO A 180 8.28 -18.46 -3.61
CA PRO A 180 8.91 -19.77 -3.39
C PRO A 180 8.49 -20.47 -2.09
N PHE A 181 8.34 -19.71 -1.00
CA PHE A 181 7.93 -20.27 0.29
C PHE A 181 6.55 -20.97 0.26
N LEU A 182 5.64 -20.56 -0.64
CA LEU A 182 4.33 -21.21 -0.78
C LEU A 182 4.45 -22.62 -1.33
N GLY A 183 5.48 -22.90 -2.14
CA GLY A 183 5.78 -24.25 -2.63
C GLY A 183 6.23 -25.21 -1.54
N SER A 184 6.74 -24.67 -0.43
CA SER A 184 7.24 -25.46 0.71
C SER A 184 6.17 -25.82 1.73
N ILE A 185 4.93 -25.34 1.57
CA ILE A 185 3.82 -25.59 2.50
C ILE A 185 2.60 -26.20 1.80
N PRO A 186 1.85 -27.10 2.46
CA PRO A 186 0.64 -27.70 1.92
C PRO A 186 -0.51 -26.68 1.79
N ALA A 187 -1.50 -26.99 0.95
CA ALA A 187 -2.64 -26.10 0.67
C ALA A 187 -3.38 -25.65 1.93
N VAL A 188 -3.56 -26.52 2.93
CA VAL A 188 -4.21 -26.18 4.21
C VAL A 188 -3.45 -25.09 4.96
N MET A 189 -2.10 -25.14 4.95
CA MET A 189 -1.28 -24.10 5.58
C MET A 189 -1.33 -22.78 4.81
N ARG A 190 -1.52 -22.80 3.48
CA ARG A 190 -1.74 -21.58 2.68
C ARG A 190 -3.05 -20.90 3.05
N ILE A 191 -4.13 -21.67 3.23
CA ILE A 191 -5.42 -21.15 3.73
C ILE A 191 -5.23 -20.54 5.11
N GLY A 192 -4.56 -21.26 6.03
CA GLY A 192 -4.26 -20.76 7.37
C GLY A 192 -3.45 -19.46 7.36
N LEU A 193 -2.43 -19.36 6.50
CA LEU A 193 -1.63 -18.16 6.31
C LEU A 193 -2.48 -16.99 5.79
N THR A 194 -3.36 -17.22 4.81
CA THR A 194 -4.29 -16.19 4.32
C THR A 194 -5.19 -15.67 5.44
N LEU A 195 -5.71 -16.55 6.31
CA LEU A 195 -6.51 -16.14 7.46
C LEU A 195 -5.69 -15.30 8.46
N ILE A 196 -4.44 -15.67 8.71
CA ILE A 196 -3.51 -14.88 9.54
C ILE A 196 -3.31 -13.49 8.93
N PHE A 197 -3.06 -13.40 7.61
CA PHE A 197 -2.90 -12.12 6.93
C PHE A 197 -4.16 -11.26 6.97
N ILE A 198 -5.37 -11.85 6.90
CA ILE A 198 -6.64 -11.13 7.12
C ILE A 198 -6.71 -10.60 8.56
N VAL A 199 -6.27 -11.35 9.57
CA VAL A 199 -6.26 -10.81 10.94
C VAL A 199 -5.28 -9.65 11.06
N VAL A 200 -4.06 -9.79 10.53
CA VAL A 200 -3.02 -8.76 10.57
C VAL A 200 -3.45 -7.48 9.83
N ILE A 201 -4.06 -7.60 8.65
CA ILE A 201 -4.52 -6.45 7.88
C ILE A 201 -5.62 -5.67 8.63
N LEU A 202 -6.51 -6.39 9.32
CA LEU A 202 -7.54 -5.77 10.15
C LEU A 202 -6.96 -5.10 11.40
N ILE A 203 -5.90 -5.66 12.00
CA ILE A 203 -5.15 -5.01 13.07
C ILE A 203 -4.55 -3.69 12.55
N TYR A 204 -3.88 -3.69 11.40
CA TYR A 204 -3.34 -2.47 10.80
C TYR A 204 -4.42 -1.43 10.52
N TYR A 205 -5.55 -1.85 9.95
CA TYR A 205 -6.67 -0.95 9.71
C TYR A 205 -7.19 -0.28 10.99
N ASN A 206 -7.40 -1.05 12.07
CA ASN A 206 -7.82 -0.49 13.35
C ASN A 206 -6.74 0.43 13.95
N LEU A 207 -5.47 0.06 13.85
CA LEU A 207 -4.34 0.89 14.28
C LEU A 207 -4.34 2.25 13.55
N PHE A 208 -4.46 2.25 12.22
CA PHE A 208 -4.46 3.47 11.43
C PHE A 208 -5.72 4.32 11.67
N GLN A 209 -6.87 3.72 11.97
CA GLN A 209 -8.02 4.50 12.46
C GLN A 209 -7.71 5.22 13.77
N VAL A 210 -7.11 4.53 14.75
CA VAL A 210 -6.74 5.15 16.04
C VAL A 210 -5.76 6.29 15.80
N ILE A 211 -4.68 6.06 15.05
CA ILE A 211 -3.70 7.08 14.72
C ILE A 211 -4.36 8.28 14.03
N SER A 212 -5.22 8.05 13.02
CA SER A 212 -5.89 9.15 12.31
C SER A 212 -6.77 10.00 13.21
N ARG A 213 -7.46 9.38 14.19
CA ARG A 213 -8.30 10.07 15.17
C ARG A 213 -7.47 10.90 16.15
N LEU A 214 -6.34 10.36 16.62
CA LEU A 214 -5.42 11.08 17.50
C LEU A 214 -4.84 12.32 16.80
N VAL A 215 -4.40 12.16 15.54
CA VAL A 215 -3.89 13.26 14.71
C VAL A 215 -4.98 14.31 14.42
N ALA A 216 -6.23 13.88 14.17
CA ALA A 216 -7.34 14.80 13.96
C ALA A 216 -7.67 15.60 15.23
N LYS A 217 -7.61 14.97 16.41
CA LYS A 217 -7.87 15.63 17.70
C LYS A 217 -6.77 16.63 18.08
N SER A 218 -5.52 16.36 17.75
CA SER A 218 -4.39 17.26 18.06
C SER A 218 -4.32 18.50 17.17
N ASN A 219 -5.15 18.60 16.11
CA ASN A 219 -5.09 19.69 15.14
C ASN A 219 -6.28 20.69 15.32
N PRO A 220 -6.10 21.81 16.06
CA PRO A 220 -7.19 22.68 16.50
C PRO A 220 -7.90 23.43 15.36
N GLU A 221 -7.32 23.54 14.17
CA GLU A 221 -8.00 24.10 12.99
C GLU A 221 -9.17 23.23 12.50
N HIS A 222 -9.13 21.91 12.76
CA HIS A 222 -10.22 21.01 12.38
C HIS A 222 -11.49 21.23 13.24
N SER A 223 -11.31 21.65 14.50
CA SER A 223 -12.38 21.97 15.46
C SER A 223 -13.16 23.25 15.09
N LYS A 224 -12.48 24.26 14.49
CA LYS A 224 -13.12 25.54 14.14
C LYS A 224 -14.17 25.41 13.01
N ASN A 225 -13.99 24.46 12.09
CA ASN A 225 -14.90 24.24 10.96
C ASN A 225 -16.15 23.42 11.29
N THR A 226 -16.10 22.57 12.33
CA THR A 226 -17.29 21.85 12.84
C THR A 226 -18.20 22.76 13.65
N HIS A 227 -17.65 23.69 14.44
CA HIS A 227 -18.45 24.65 15.21
C HIS A 227 -19.16 25.71 14.33
N THR A 228 -18.54 26.16 13.23
CA THR A 228 -19.19 27.12 12.30
C THR A 228 -20.37 26.51 11.54
N LYS A 229 -20.34 25.21 11.22
CA LYS A 229 -21.48 24.52 10.58
C LYS A 229 -22.68 24.37 11.52
N HIS A 230 -22.46 24.11 12.81
CA HIS A 230 -23.55 24.04 13.79
C HIS A 230 -24.16 25.42 14.10
N SER A 231 -23.33 26.47 14.13
CA SER A 231 -23.79 27.86 14.32
C SER A 231 -24.70 28.36 13.20
N LYS A 232 -24.41 28.01 11.93
CA LYS A 232 -25.27 28.40 10.79
C LYS A 232 -26.63 27.69 10.77
N TYR A 233 -26.72 26.45 11.25
CA TYR A 233 -27.99 25.73 11.33
C TYR A 233 -28.90 26.20 12.48
N SER A 234 -28.32 26.73 13.56
CA SER A 234 -29.09 27.26 14.70
C SER A 234 -29.68 28.65 14.44
N LYS A 235 -29.23 29.38 13.41
CA LYS A 235 -29.73 30.74 13.08
C LYS A 235 -30.84 30.75 12.02
N ASN A 236 -31.19 29.60 11.46
CA ASN A 236 -32.23 29.45 10.44
C ASN A 236 -33.45 28.64 10.94
N LYS A 237 -33.63 28.56 12.25
CA LYS A 237 -34.88 28.14 12.91
C LYS A 237 -35.36 29.31 13.77
#